data_AF-A0AAN8ZJT0-F1
#
_entry.id   AF-A0AAN8ZJT0-F1
#
_cell.length_a   1.000
_cell.length_b   1.000
_cell.length_c   1.000
_cell.angle_alpha   90.00
_cell.angle_beta   90.00
_cell.angle_gamma   90.00
#
_symmetry.space_group_name_H-M   'P 1'
#
loop_
_entity.id
_entity.type
_entity.pdbx_description
1 polymer ?
#
loop_
_entity_poly.entity_id
_entity_poly.type
_entity_poly.pdbx_seq_one_letter_code
_entity_poly.pdbx_strand_id
1 'polypeptide(L)'
;MALPPEIDDYIKESIQHSLGLPVSDRTIELKLRAALEAQERLKDQYYLLQERLKEKDDIIERARAEACMNAQALKKFVEENQKLALECANLLTQCSKWEKECSLYDHDREALMEFGNEADERAKEAELRVLELEEEVKRLSEELQFYRLEHKAYEGDLGEEDMALEQKLVDSAVSTIIGKEEAASAAHSFLESNAGVDSCQRLLKMWDRLTLSTKSTLSLAAEVKMLRSDKEHLRINLHRSEEEVNKLFELNNFLDEENKRLLRQHSRERTHHGSAGKHSASATAKGNKRKSPKMSSPIDRKIDFSEVDSPRQPLSPLQQNPDFKMQKK
;
A
#
# COMPACT_ATOMS: atom_id res chain seq x y z
N MET A 1 101.31 22.33 -65.02
CA MET A 1 100.96 23.55 -65.80
C MET A 1 101.35 24.74 -64.96
N ALA A 2 102.12 25.68 -65.52
CA ALA A 2 102.48 26.90 -64.80
C ALA A 2 101.24 27.80 -64.67
N LEU A 3 101.02 28.37 -63.49
CA LEU A 3 99.99 29.38 -63.29
C LEU A 3 100.33 30.63 -64.11
N PRO A 4 99.33 31.41 -64.54
CA PRO A 4 99.57 32.72 -65.13
C PRO A 4 100.47 33.57 -64.23
N PRO A 5 101.46 34.30 -64.78
CA PRO A 5 102.45 35.03 -63.99
C PRO A 5 101.81 36.03 -63.02
N GLU A 6 100.68 36.63 -63.38
CA GLU A 6 99.94 37.55 -62.50
C GLU A 6 99.34 36.87 -61.26
N ILE A 7 98.96 35.59 -61.37
CA ILE A 7 98.40 34.80 -60.28
C ILE A 7 99.54 34.29 -59.38
N ASP A 8 100.65 33.87 -59.99
CA ASP A 8 101.85 33.41 -59.26
C ASP A 8 102.49 34.55 -58.45
N ASP A 9 102.60 35.75 -59.04
CA ASP A 9 103.09 36.96 -58.35
C ASP A 9 102.14 37.39 -57.23
N TYR A 10 100.82 37.35 -57.45
CA TYR A 10 99.84 37.66 -56.41
C TYR A 10 99.89 36.67 -55.23
N ILE A 11 100.09 35.38 -55.50
CA ILE A 11 100.25 34.35 -54.46
C ILE A 11 101.55 34.56 -53.68
N LYS A 12 102.66 34.80 -54.38
CA LYS A 12 103.97 35.04 -53.78
C LYS A 12 103.97 36.29 -52.90
N GLU A 13 103.42 37.40 -53.41
CA GLU A 13 103.25 38.63 -52.64
C GLU A 13 102.25 38.43 -51.49
N SER A 14 101.20 37.61 -51.67
CA SER A 14 100.28 37.31 -50.57
C SER A 14 100.95 36.55 -49.42
N ILE A 15 101.83 35.61 -49.71
CA ILE A 15 102.63 34.91 -48.71
C ILE A 15 103.61 35.88 -48.03
N GLN A 16 104.29 36.73 -48.80
CA GLN A 16 105.20 37.75 -48.27
C GLN A 16 104.48 38.74 -47.33
N HIS A 17 103.29 39.22 -47.70
CA HIS A 17 102.46 40.07 -46.85
C HIS A 17 102.05 39.39 -45.53
N SER A 18 101.68 38.10 -45.57
CA SER A 18 101.36 37.33 -44.36
C SER A 18 102.56 37.11 -43.43
N LEU A 19 103.79 37.18 -43.97
CA LEU A 19 105.05 37.12 -43.23
C LEU A 19 105.56 38.51 -42.78
N GLY A 20 104.81 39.58 -43.06
CA GLY A 20 105.16 40.96 -42.69
C GLY A 20 106.20 41.62 -43.60
N LEU A 21 106.47 41.05 -44.79
CA LEU A 21 107.38 41.61 -45.78
C LEU A 21 106.66 42.65 -46.67
N PRO A 22 107.37 43.69 -47.14
CA PRO A 22 106.79 44.69 -48.02
C PRO A 22 106.33 44.08 -49.34
N VAL A 23 105.16 44.49 -49.79
CA VAL A 23 104.49 44.04 -51.01
C VAL A 23 104.20 45.23 -51.93
N SER A 24 103.92 44.94 -53.20
CA SER A 24 103.58 45.99 -54.17
C SER A 24 102.23 46.64 -53.84
N ASP A 25 102.12 47.93 -54.15
CA ASP A 25 100.88 48.70 -54.00
C ASP A 25 99.72 48.05 -54.77
N ARG A 26 100.02 47.46 -55.94
CA ARG A 26 99.04 46.75 -56.78
C ARG A 26 98.39 45.57 -56.07
N THR A 27 99.16 44.78 -55.31
CA THR A 27 98.62 43.64 -54.54
C THR A 27 97.77 44.11 -53.37
N ILE A 28 98.14 45.21 -52.72
CA ILE A 28 97.34 45.81 -51.64
C ILE A 28 96.00 46.33 -52.18
N GLU A 29 96.00 47.03 -53.31
CA GLU A 29 94.78 47.54 -53.96
C GLU A 29 93.83 46.41 -54.40
N LEU A 30 94.35 45.32 -54.95
CA LEU A 30 93.56 44.16 -55.33
C LEU A 30 92.90 43.49 -54.12
N LYS A 31 93.64 43.33 -53.01
CA LYS A 31 93.10 42.80 -51.75
C LYS A 31 92.05 43.72 -51.15
N LEU A 32 92.27 45.03 -51.18
CA LEU A 32 91.31 46.02 -50.72
C LEU A 32 90.01 45.93 -51.53
N ARG A 33 90.10 45.87 -52.87
CA ARG A 33 88.93 45.72 -53.74
C ARG A 33 88.17 44.41 -53.47
N ALA A 34 88.89 43.29 -53.39
CA ALA A 34 88.28 41.99 -53.10
C ALA A 34 87.60 41.96 -51.72
N ALA A 35 88.20 42.60 -50.71
CA ALA A 35 87.63 42.73 -49.38
C ALA A 35 86.38 43.62 -49.37
N LEU A 36 86.39 44.74 -50.09
CA LEU A 36 85.23 45.63 -50.23
C LEU A 36 84.06 44.92 -50.93
N GLU A 37 84.32 44.20 -52.03
CA GLU A 37 83.29 43.41 -52.72
C GLU A 37 82.75 42.27 -51.83
N ALA A 38 83.62 41.59 -51.07
CA ALA A 38 83.18 40.56 -50.13
C ALA A 38 82.33 41.15 -49.00
N GLN A 39 82.67 42.34 -48.51
CA GLN A 39 81.90 43.07 -47.51
C GLN A 39 80.53 43.48 -48.06
N GLU A 40 80.45 43.96 -49.30
CA GLU A 40 79.20 44.32 -49.97
C GLU A 40 78.29 43.10 -50.13
N ARG A 41 78.81 41.99 -50.68
CA ARG A 41 78.06 40.72 -50.78
C ARG A 41 77.55 40.22 -49.43
N LEU A 42 78.35 40.35 -48.37
CA LEU A 42 77.96 39.95 -47.03
C LEU A 42 76.83 40.84 -46.49
N LYS A 43 76.88 42.15 -46.74
CA LYS A 43 75.81 43.09 -46.37
C LYS A 43 74.51 42.73 -47.09
N ASP A 44 74.57 42.45 -48.39
CA ASP A 44 73.38 42.07 -49.17
C ASP A 44 72.77 40.76 -48.65
N GLN A 45 73.60 39.76 -48.36
CA GLN A 45 73.14 38.51 -47.75
C GLN A 45 72.52 38.72 -46.36
N TYR A 46 73.11 39.60 -45.56
CA TYR A 46 72.56 39.97 -44.25
C TYR A 46 71.18 40.61 -44.38
N TYR A 47 71.00 41.57 -45.30
CA TYR A 47 69.70 42.20 -45.54
C TYR A 47 68.66 41.20 -46.04
N LEU A 48 69.02 40.32 -46.98
CA LEU A 48 68.13 39.27 -47.48
C LEU A 48 67.70 38.30 -46.36
N LEU A 49 68.62 37.89 -45.49
CA LEU A 49 68.32 37.02 -44.35
C LEU A 49 67.42 37.74 -43.33
N GLN A 50 67.66 39.03 -43.10
CA GLN A 50 66.84 39.83 -42.19
C GLN A 50 65.41 40.00 -42.70
N GLU A 51 65.21 40.22 -44.00
CA GLU A 51 63.88 40.26 -44.61
C GLU A 51 63.17 38.91 -44.51
N ARG A 52 63.86 37.81 -44.85
CA ARG A 52 63.30 36.46 -44.70
C ARG A 52 62.93 36.12 -43.26
N LEU A 53 63.71 36.57 -42.28
CA LEU A 53 63.40 36.35 -40.88
C LEU A 53 62.10 37.07 -40.48
N LYS A 54 61.96 38.35 -40.87
CA LYS A 54 60.73 39.12 -40.63
C LYS A 54 59.50 38.47 -41.28
N GLU A 55 59.62 38.03 -42.54
CA GLU A 55 58.53 37.32 -43.21
C GLU A 55 58.11 36.05 -42.46
N LYS A 56 59.08 35.30 -41.91
CA LYS A 56 58.79 34.10 -41.10
C LYS A 56 58.13 34.45 -39.78
N ASP A 57 58.59 35.50 -39.10
CA ASP A 57 57.97 35.99 -37.87
C ASP A 57 56.51 36.41 -38.12
N ASP A 58 56.23 37.13 -39.22
CA ASP A 58 54.86 37.53 -39.60
C ASP A 58 53.95 36.32 -39.89
N ILE A 59 54.50 35.27 -40.51
CA ILE A 59 53.75 34.02 -40.73
C ILE A 59 53.45 33.33 -39.40
N ILE A 60 54.42 33.28 -38.48
CA ILE A 60 54.24 32.67 -37.17
C ILE A 60 53.18 33.42 -36.37
N GLU A 61 53.20 34.75 -36.35
CA GLU A 61 52.22 35.54 -35.61
C GLU A 61 50.81 35.39 -36.20
N ARG A 62 50.66 35.33 -37.53
CA ARG A 62 49.38 35.00 -38.16
C ARG A 62 48.88 33.61 -37.78
N ALA A 63 49.75 32.60 -37.82
CA ALA A 63 49.39 31.23 -37.43
C ALA A 63 49.00 31.14 -35.95
N ARG A 64 49.67 31.89 -35.06
CA ARG A 64 49.33 31.97 -33.64
C ARG A 64 47.96 32.61 -33.42
N ALA A 65 47.67 33.71 -34.11
CA ALA A 65 46.38 34.37 -34.02
C ALA A 65 45.24 33.46 -34.50
N GLU A 66 45.42 32.78 -35.63
CA GLU A 66 44.46 31.82 -36.17
C GLU A 66 44.24 30.63 -35.22
N ALA A 67 45.31 30.03 -34.71
CA ALA A 67 45.22 28.94 -33.74
C ALA A 67 44.49 29.36 -32.46
N CYS A 68 44.71 30.59 -31.97
CA CYS A 68 44.02 31.13 -30.80
C CYS A 68 42.52 31.28 -31.03
N MET A 69 42.11 31.86 -32.17
CA MET A 69 40.69 31.98 -32.52
C MET A 69 40.02 30.62 -32.66
N ASN A 70 40.68 29.66 -33.33
CA ASN A 70 40.17 28.30 -33.49
C ASN A 70 40.02 27.58 -32.14
N ALA A 71 40.99 27.72 -31.23
CA ALA A 71 40.90 27.16 -29.89
C ALA A 71 39.71 27.74 -29.09
N GLN A 72 39.44 29.04 -29.21
CA GLN A 72 38.29 29.68 -28.57
C GLN A 72 36.96 29.20 -29.16
N ALA A 73 36.88 29.06 -30.49
CA ALA A 73 35.70 28.53 -31.16
C ALA A 73 35.41 27.08 -30.74
N LEU A 74 36.44 26.23 -30.71
CA LEU A 74 36.33 24.85 -30.23
C LEU A 74 35.87 24.78 -28.78
N LYS A 75 36.42 25.64 -27.91
CA LYS A 75 36.01 25.70 -26.51
C LYS A 75 34.51 26.01 -26.37
N LYS A 76 34.01 27.04 -27.08
CA LYS A 76 32.58 27.38 -27.07
C LYS A 76 31.71 26.23 -27.58
N PHE A 77 32.12 25.58 -28.66
CA PHE A 77 31.41 24.43 -29.20
C PHE A 77 31.32 23.27 -28.20
N VAL A 78 32.40 22.98 -27.48
CA VAL A 78 32.42 21.95 -26.44
C VAL A 78 31.48 22.32 -25.29
N GLU A 79 31.47 23.58 -24.84
CA GLU A 79 30.58 24.07 -23.78
C GLU A 79 29.09 23.94 -24.19
N GLU A 80 28.75 24.33 -25.42
CA GLU A 80 27.39 24.19 -25.95
C GLU A 80 26.97 22.73 -26.09
N ASN A 81 27.86 21.86 -26.58
CA ASN A 81 27.57 20.43 -26.71
C ASN A 81 27.37 19.77 -25.33
N GLN A 82 28.17 20.15 -24.32
CA GLN A 82 27.96 19.71 -22.94
C GLN A 82 26.60 20.16 -22.39
N LYS A 83 26.21 21.41 -22.67
CA LYS A 83 24.90 21.93 -22.27
C LYS A 83 23.76 21.15 -22.94
N LEU A 84 23.85 20.90 -24.24
CA LEU A 84 22.87 20.08 -24.96
C LEU A 84 22.79 18.67 -24.38
N ALA A 85 23.92 18.03 -24.06
CA ALA A 85 23.93 16.71 -23.47
C ALA A 85 23.20 16.66 -22.12
N LEU A 86 23.37 17.69 -21.28
CA LEU A 86 22.64 17.83 -20.01
C LEU A 86 21.14 18.02 -20.23
N GLU A 87 20.74 18.86 -21.20
CA GLU A 87 19.33 19.06 -21.56
C GLU A 87 18.70 17.76 -22.09
N CYS A 88 19.39 17.02 -22.95
CA CYS A 88 18.95 15.70 -23.41
C CYS A 88 18.78 14.71 -22.25
N ALA A 89 19.72 14.66 -21.31
CA ALA A 89 19.62 13.80 -20.14
C ALA A 89 18.40 14.18 -19.28
N ASN A 90 18.17 15.47 -19.04
CA ASN A 90 17.02 15.95 -18.29
C ASN A 90 15.70 15.59 -19.00
N LEU A 91 15.60 15.80 -20.32
CA LEU A 91 14.42 15.43 -21.09
C LEU A 91 14.15 13.92 -21.03
N LEU A 92 15.19 13.07 -21.13
CA LEU A 92 15.05 11.62 -20.98
C LEU A 92 14.52 11.23 -19.61
N THR A 93 15.00 11.87 -18.53
CA THR A 93 14.48 11.61 -17.19
C THR A 93 13.00 12.00 -17.06
N GLN A 94 12.58 13.10 -17.69
CA GLN A 94 11.19 13.51 -17.72
C GLN A 94 10.33 12.55 -18.53
N CYS A 95 10.77 12.13 -19.72
CA CYS A 95 10.08 11.12 -20.53
C CYS A 95 9.84 9.84 -19.72
N SER A 96 10.86 9.34 -19.00
CA SER A 96 10.70 8.15 -18.16
C SER A 96 9.71 8.36 -17.01
N LYS A 97 9.64 9.57 -16.43
CA LYS A 97 8.61 9.90 -15.42
C LYS A 97 7.21 9.84 -16.04
N TRP A 98 7.01 10.44 -17.21
CA TRP A 98 5.72 10.46 -17.91
C TRP A 98 5.29 9.07 -18.39
N GLU A 99 6.21 8.24 -18.86
CA GLU A 99 5.92 6.85 -19.24
C GLU A 99 5.36 6.05 -18.07
N LYS A 100 5.96 6.20 -16.87
CA LYS A 100 5.45 5.55 -15.65
C LYS A 100 4.05 6.07 -15.28
N GLU A 101 3.83 7.37 -15.40
CA GLU A 101 2.55 7.99 -15.11
C GLU A 101 1.45 7.53 -16.08
N CYS A 102 1.74 7.43 -17.37
CA CYS A 102 0.83 6.86 -18.37
C CYS A 102 0.48 5.40 -18.04
N SER A 103 1.49 4.59 -17.68
CA SER A 103 1.26 3.20 -17.28
C SER A 103 0.35 3.08 -16.05
N LEU A 104 0.42 4.02 -15.10
CA LEU A 104 -0.49 4.07 -13.95
C LEU A 104 -1.92 4.40 -14.38
N TYR A 105 -2.10 5.36 -15.31
CA TYR A 105 -3.44 5.66 -15.85
C TYR A 105 -4.05 4.49 -16.60
N ASP A 106 -3.26 3.75 -17.38
CA ASP A 106 -3.75 2.56 -18.07
C ASP A 106 -4.18 1.48 -17.07
N HIS A 107 -3.38 1.25 -16.02
CA HIS A 107 -3.73 0.30 -14.96
C HIS A 107 -4.99 0.71 -14.18
N ASP A 108 -5.11 1.99 -13.82
CA ASP A 108 -6.30 2.49 -13.12
C ASP A 108 -7.56 2.37 -13.99
N ARG A 109 -7.44 2.61 -15.30
CA ARG A 109 -8.55 2.44 -16.26
C ARG A 109 -8.99 0.98 -16.33
N GLU A 110 -8.04 0.04 -16.39
CA GLU A 110 -8.32 -1.40 -16.39
C GLU A 110 -9.01 -1.83 -15.11
N ALA A 111 -8.48 -1.43 -13.94
CA ALA A 111 -9.07 -1.75 -12.64
C ALA A 111 -10.52 -1.21 -12.50
N LEU A 112 -10.79 0.00 -12.99
CA LEU A 112 -12.14 0.56 -13.00
C LEU A 112 -13.09 -0.20 -13.93
N MET A 113 -12.59 -0.69 -15.06
CA MET A 113 -13.38 -1.50 -15.99
C MET A 113 -13.73 -2.85 -15.37
N GLU A 114 -12.77 -3.53 -14.74
CA GLU A 114 -12.99 -4.78 -14.01
C GLU A 114 -14.01 -4.60 -12.88
N PHE A 115 -13.87 -3.53 -12.09
CA PHE A 115 -14.83 -3.20 -11.05
C PHE A 115 -16.25 -2.99 -11.59
N GLY A 116 -16.38 -2.29 -12.73
CA GLY A 116 -17.65 -2.11 -13.40
C GLY A 116 -18.29 -3.44 -13.81
N ASN A 117 -17.50 -4.35 -14.40
CA ASN A 117 -17.96 -5.68 -14.77
C ASN A 117 -18.41 -6.50 -13.55
N GLU A 118 -17.64 -6.50 -12.45
CA GLU A 118 -18.01 -7.19 -11.21
C GLU A 118 -19.29 -6.63 -10.59
N ALA A 119 -19.47 -5.31 -10.62
CA ALA A 119 -20.67 -4.65 -10.11
C ALA A 119 -21.90 -5.03 -10.95
N ASP A 120 -21.77 -5.07 -12.28
CA ASP A 120 -22.83 -5.48 -13.19
C ASP A 120 -23.19 -6.97 -13.02
N GLU A 121 -22.20 -7.85 -12.82
CA GLU A 121 -22.43 -9.26 -12.51
C GLU A 121 -23.19 -9.42 -11.19
N ARG A 122 -22.75 -8.74 -10.13
CA ARG A 122 -23.45 -8.77 -8.83
C ARG A 122 -24.89 -8.25 -8.92
N ALA A 123 -25.12 -7.20 -9.71
CA ALA A 123 -26.46 -6.68 -9.96
C ALA A 123 -27.36 -7.72 -10.65
N LYS A 124 -26.85 -8.38 -11.70
CA LYS A 124 -27.58 -9.46 -12.40
C LYS A 124 -27.88 -10.65 -11.48
N GLU A 125 -26.93 -11.06 -10.64
CA GLU A 125 -27.15 -12.12 -9.66
C GLU A 125 -28.25 -11.74 -8.65
N ALA A 126 -28.26 -10.50 -8.17
CA ALA A 126 -29.29 -10.00 -7.26
C ALA A 126 -30.67 -9.94 -7.94
N GLU A 127 -30.75 -9.49 -9.18
CA GLU A 127 -31.99 -9.48 -9.98
C GLU A 127 -32.55 -10.89 -10.17
N LEU A 128 -31.70 -11.85 -10.56
CA LEU A 128 -32.09 -13.25 -10.68
C LEU A 128 -32.61 -13.80 -9.34
N ARG A 129 -31.94 -13.48 -8.23
CA ARG A 129 -32.35 -13.95 -6.91
C ARG A 129 -33.70 -13.37 -6.48
N VAL A 130 -34.00 -12.12 -6.83
CA VAL A 130 -35.30 -11.50 -6.58
C VAL A 130 -36.38 -12.22 -7.38
N LEU A 131 -36.16 -12.47 -8.67
CA LEU A 131 -37.12 -13.20 -9.51
C LEU A 131 -37.43 -14.60 -8.95
N GLU A 132 -36.40 -15.36 -8.54
CA GLU A 132 -36.58 -16.66 -7.89
C GLU A 132 -37.44 -16.55 -6.62
N LEU A 133 -37.15 -15.57 -5.76
CA LEU A 133 -37.92 -15.36 -4.52
C LEU A 133 -39.35 -14.89 -4.80
N GLU A 134 -39.58 -14.08 -5.81
CA GLU A 134 -40.92 -13.65 -6.24
C GLU A 134 -41.75 -14.85 -6.70
N GLU A 135 -41.17 -15.77 -7.47
CA GLU A 135 -41.81 -17.02 -7.86
C GLU A 135 -42.13 -17.92 -6.65
N GLU A 136 -41.18 -18.05 -5.71
CA GLU A 136 -41.39 -18.82 -4.47
C GLU A 136 -42.50 -18.23 -3.60
N VAL A 137 -42.52 -16.90 -3.43
CA VAL A 137 -43.57 -16.19 -2.67
C VAL A 137 -44.92 -16.37 -3.32
N LYS A 138 -45.01 -16.28 -4.65
CA LYS A 138 -46.24 -16.52 -5.39
C LYS A 138 -46.77 -17.94 -5.15
N ARG A 139 -45.92 -18.95 -5.31
CA ARG A 139 -46.27 -20.36 -5.06
C ARG A 139 -46.77 -20.59 -3.64
N LEU A 140 -46.04 -20.10 -2.64
CA LEU A 140 -46.45 -20.22 -1.22
C LEU A 140 -47.75 -19.48 -0.92
N SER A 141 -47.97 -18.33 -1.58
CA SER A 141 -49.21 -17.57 -1.43
C SER A 141 -50.42 -18.33 -1.99
N GLU A 142 -50.26 -18.97 -3.15
CA GLU A 142 -51.28 -19.84 -3.76
C GLU A 142 -51.59 -21.05 -2.86
N GLU A 143 -50.56 -21.70 -2.32
CA GLU A 143 -50.71 -22.83 -1.39
C GLU A 143 -51.40 -22.41 -0.07
N LEU A 144 -51.04 -21.25 0.48
CA LEU A 144 -51.70 -20.72 1.69
C LEU A 144 -53.16 -20.36 1.42
N GLN A 145 -53.48 -19.82 0.25
CA GLN A 145 -54.88 -19.57 -0.15
C GLN A 145 -55.67 -20.88 -0.27
N PHE A 146 -55.07 -21.94 -0.81
CA PHE A 146 -55.67 -23.26 -0.88
C PHE A 146 -56.06 -23.78 0.53
N TYR A 147 -55.12 -23.82 1.48
CA TYR A 147 -55.42 -24.28 2.85
C TYR A 147 -56.43 -23.39 3.58
N ARG A 148 -56.44 -22.08 3.32
CA ARG A 148 -57.46 -21.18 3.89
C ARG A 148 -58.87 -21.51 3.40
N LEU A 149 -59.02 -21.87 2.13
CA LEU A 149 -60.31 -22.26 1.57
C LEU A 149 -60.75 -23.62 2.13
N GLU A 150 -59.82 -24.56 2.26
CA GLU A 150 -60.08 -25.86 2.89
C GLU A 150 -60.57 -25.71 4.34
N HIS A 151 -59.87 -24.93 5.16
CA HIS A 151 -60.28 -24.69 6.57
C HIS A 151 -61.65 -24.02 6.68
N LYS A 152 -61.95 -23.04 5.81
CA LYS A 152 -63.27 -22.39 5.79
C LYS A 152 -64.41 -23.35 5.42
N ALA A 153 -64.14 -24.42 4.68
CA ALA A 153 -65.15 -25.43 4.37
C ALA A 153 -65.48 -26.33 5.58
N TYR A 154 -64.55 -26.50 6.52
CA TYR A 154 -64.76 -27.28 7.76
C TYR A 154 -65.42 -26.48 8.89
N GLU A 155 -65.36 -25.15 8.87
CA GLU A 155 -65.89 -24.27 9.93
C GLU A 155 -67.42 -24.16 9.95
N GLY A 156 -68.11 -24.74 8.95
CA GLY A 156 -69.57 -24.66 8.81
C GLY A 156 -70.39 -25.66 9.64
N ASP A 157 -69.78 -26.60 10.37
CA ASP A 157 -70.48 -27.77 10.96
C ASP A 157 -70.34 -27.94 12.48
N LEU A 158 -69.64 -27.05 13.20
CA LEU A 158 -69.47 -27.15 14.66
C LEU A 158 -70.55 -26.35 15.40
N GLY A 159 -71.70 -26.99 15.63
CA GLY A 159 -72.87 -26.44 16.34
C GLY A 159 -72.72 -26.40 17.87
N GLU A 160 -73.55 -25.60 18.53
CA GLU A 160 -73.57 -25.33 19.99
C GLU A 160 -73.56 -26.58 20.90
N GLU A 161 -73.92 -27.77 20.39
CA GLU A 161 -73.84 -29.05 21.10
C GLU A 161 -72.38 -29.50 21.35
N ASP A 162 -71.47 -29.22 20.43
CA ASP A 162 -70.05 -29.60 20.57
C ASP A 162 -69.36 -28.76 21.65
N MET A 163 -69.72 -27.48 21.76
CA MET A 163 -69.24 -26.60 22.84
C MET A 163 -69.67 -27.09 24.23
N ALA A 164 -70.89 -27.64 24.34
CA ALA A 164 -71.40 -28.17 25.60
C ALA A 164 -70.78 -29.54 25.95
N LEU A 165 -70.48 -30.36 24.94
CA LEU A 165 -69.80 -31.64 25.09
C LEU A 165 -68.32 -31.44 25.44
N GLU A 166 -67.65 -30.48 24.80
CA GLU A 166 -66.29 -30.03 25.11
C GLU A 166 -66.20 -29.60 26.58
N GLN A 167 -67.10 -28.72 27.03
CA GLN A 167 -67.07 -28.25 28.42
C GLN A 167 -67.20 -29.39 29.43
N LYS A 168 -68.04 -30.40 29.15
CA LYS A 168 -68.17 -31.61 29.99
C LYS A 168 -66.92 -32.50 29.95
N LEU A 169 -66.31 -32.68 28.79
CA LEU A 169 -65.06 -33.44 28.65
C LEU A 169 -63.91 -32.76 29.39
N VAL A 170 -63.80 -31.44 29.28
CA VAL A 170 -62.79 -30.64 30.00
C VAL A 170 -62.99 -30.76 31.50
N ASP A 171 -64.22 -30.63 32.01
CA ASP A 171 -64.51 -30.79 33.44
C ASP A 171 -64.16 -32.21 33.95
N SER A 172 -64.39 -33.24 33.13
CA SER A 172 -64.01 -34.63 33.44
C SER A 172 -62.49 -34.85 33.48
N ALA A 173 -61.77 -34.36 32.47
CA ALA A 173 -60.32 -34.49 32.37
C ALA A 173 -59.62 -33.75 33.52
N VAL A 174 -60.05 -32.51 33.80
CA VAL A 174 -59.54 -31.70 34.92
C VAL A 174 -59.75 -32.40 36.25
N SER A 175 -60.93 -32.99 36.48
CA SER A 175 -61.21 -33.74 37.70
C SER A 175 -60.29 -34.96 37.88
N THR A 176 -59.82 -35.55 36.78
CA THR A 176 -58.96 -36.74 36.80
C THR A 176 -57.49 -36.37 37.04
N ILE A 177 -57.03 -35.26 36.49
CA ILE A 177 -55.61 -34.89 36.47
C ILE A 177 -55.19 -34.16 37.76
N ILE A 178 -55.99 -33.22 38.25
CA ILE A 178 -55.59 -32.30 39.34
C ILE A 178 -56.27 -32.65 40.67
N GLY A 179 -57.33 -33.47 40.63
CA GLY A 179 -58.16 -33.76 41.81
C GLY A 179 -59.03 -32.55 42.21
N LYS A 180 -60.28 -32.80 42.60
CA LYS A 180 -61.26 -31.73 42.83
C LYS A 180 -60.91 -30.83 44.02
N GLU A 181 -60.27 -31.38 45.04
CA GLU A 181 -60.05 -30.72 46.33
C GLU A 181 -58.77 -29.88 46.33
N GLU A 182 -57.68 -30.39 45.73
CA GLU A 182 -56.41 -29.68 45.58
C GLU A 182 -56.56 -28.47 44.65
N ALA A 183 -57.22 -28.64 43.49
CA ALA A 183 -57.51 -27.54 42.56
C ALA A 183 -58.38 -26.45 43.21
N ALA A 184 -59.38 -26.83 44.01
CA ALA A 184 -60.26 -25.87 44.68
C ALA A 184 -59.52 -25.09 45.78
N SER A 185 -58.67 -25.75 46.56
CA SER A 185 -57.90 -25.11 47.63
C SER A 185 -56.88 -24.10 47.08
N ALA A 186 -56.08 -24.52 46.09
CA ALA A 186 -55.08 -23.66 45.46
C ALA A 186 -55.70 -22.45 44.76
N ALA A 187 -56.81 -22.65 44.05
CA ALA A 187 -57.55 -21.57 43.40
C ALA A 187 -58.19 -20.60 44.40
N HIS A 188 -58.72 -21.09 45.52
CA HIS A 188 -59.28 -20.22 46.56
C HIS A 188 -58.19 -19.37 47.22
N SER A 189 -57.07 -20.00 47.61
CA SER A 189 -55.92 -19.31 48.19
C SER A 189 -55.31 -18.28 47.22
N PHE A 190 -55.32 -18.57 45.92
CA PHE A 190 -54.92 -17.62 44.89
C PHE A 190 -55.84 -16.40 44.82
N LEU A 191 -57.15 -16.60 44.83
CA LEU A 191 -58.11 -15.48 44.83
C LEU A 191 -57.99 -14.62 46.10
N GLU A 192 -57.79 -15.24 47.27
CA GLU A 192 -57.56 -14.52 48.53
C GLU A 192 -56.26 -13.71 48.49
N SER A 193 -55.17 -14.32 48.04
CA SER A 193 -53.85 -13.67 47.91
C SER A 193 -53.86 -12.52 46.88
N ASN A 194 -54.84 -12.48 45.99
CA ASN A 194 -55.02 -11.43 44.99
C ASN A 194 -56.33 -10.66 45.19
N ALA A 195 -56.90 -10.63 46.41
CA ALA A 195 -58.18 -9.97 46.70
C ALA A 195 -58.18 -8.45 46.46
N GLY A 196 -57.00 -7.83 46.32
CA GLY A 196 -56.84 -6.44 45.88
C GLY A 196 -57.12 -6.20 44.39
N VAL A 197 -57.28 -7.26 43.59
CA VAL A 197 -57.69 -7.16 42.17
C VAL A 197 -59.20 -7.33 42.09
N ASP A 198 -59.90 -6.31 41.57
CA ASP A 198 -61.37 -6.27 41.49
C ASP A 198 -61.99 -7.54 40.87
N SER A 199 -61.36 -8.11 39.84
CA SER A 199 -61.84 -9.35 39.20
C SER A 199 -61.69 -10.57 40.12
N CYS A 200 -60.58 -10.69 40.84
CA CYS A 200 -60.36 -11.77 41.80
C CYS A 200 -61.34 -11.64 42.98
N GLN A 201 -61.62 -10.42 43.44
CA GLN A 201 -62.60 -10.17 44.49
C GLN A 201 -64.03 -10.52 44.06
N ARG A 202 -64.42 -10.21 42.82
CA ARG A 202 -65.73 -10.60 42.26
C ARG A 202 -65.85 -12.11 42.08
N LEU A 203 -64.80 -12.77 41.58
CA LEU A 203 -64.74 -14.23 41.46
C LEU A 203 -64.85 -14.92 42.82
N LEU A 204 -64.18 -14.39 43.84
CA LEU A 204 -64.26 -14.89 45.22
C LEU A 204 -65.68 -14.80 45.79
N LYS A 205 -66.40 -13.69 45.52
CA LYS A 205 -67.82 -13.53 45.92
C LYS A 205 -68.76 -14.51 45.21
N MET A 206 -68.38 -15.03 44.05
CA MET A 206 -69.15 -15.98 43.26
C MET A 206 -68.60 -17.41 43.33
N TRP A 207 -67.71 -17.71 44.29
CA TRP A 207 -66.95 -18.96 44.36
C TRP A 207 -67.82 -20.23 44.25
N ASP A 208 -68.95 -20.26 44.95
CA ASP A 208 -69.87 -21.41 44.95
C ASP A 208 -70.56 -21.63 43.59
N ARG A 209 -70.54 -20.63 42.71
CA ARG A 209 -71.15 -20.65 41.37
C ARG A 209 -70.15 -20.93 40.25
N LEU A 210 -68.85 -21.00 40.55
CA LEU A 210 -67.83 -21.27 39.53
C LEU A 210 -67.82 -22.74 39.13
N THR A 211 -67.73 -23.00 37.81
CA THR A 211 -67.55 -24.36 37.27
C THR A 211 -66.21 -24.95 37.69
N LEU A 212 -66.09 -26.27 37.62
CA LEU A 212 -64.84 -26.96 37.97
C LEU A 212 -63.68 -26.54 37.07
N SER A 213 -63.92 -26.41 35.76
CA SER A 213 -62.98 -25.84 34.79
C SER A 213 -62.47 -24.47 35.22
N THR A 214 -63.36 -23.58 35.68
CA THR A 214 -62.99 -22.23 36.12
C THR A 214 -62.15 -22.27 37.41
N LYS A 215 -62.49 -23.14 38.36
CA LYS A 215 -61.68 -23.32 39.57
C LYS A 215 -60.29 -23.89 39.22
N SER A 216 -60.22 -24.80 38.27
CA SER A 216 -58.95 -25.35 37.78
C SER A 216 -58.10 -24.34 37.01
N THR A 217 -58.67 -23.51 36.14
CA THR A 217 -57.92 -22.46 35.45
C THR A 217 -57.35 -21.44 36.43
N LEU A 218 -58.07 -21.13 37.52
CA LEU A 218 -57.55 -20.31 38.61
C LEU A 218 -56.44 -21.00 39.40
N SER A 219 -56.53 -22.32 39.62
CA SER A 219 -55.45 -23.12 40.22
C SER A 219 -54.19 -23.09 39.35
N LEU A 220 -54.34 -23.29 38.04
CA LEU A 220 -53.25 -23.19 37.07
C LEU A 220 -52.68 -21.77 37.02
N ALA A 221 -53.51 -20.73 37.13
CA ALA A 221 -53.03 -19.35 37.22
C ALA A 221 -52.18 -19.12 38.48
N ALA A 222 -52.51 -19.79 39.60
CA ALA A 222 -51.71 -19.78 40.82
C ALA A 222 -50.33 -20.43 40.59
N GLU A 223 -50.32 -21.61 39.97
CA GLU A 223 -49.09 -22.33 39.64
C GLU A 223 -48.22 -21.54 38.66
N VAL A 224 -48.82 -20.93 37.63
CA VAL A 224 -48.12 -20.04 36.70
C VAL A 224 -47.51 -18.84 37.41
N LYS A 225 -48.20 -18.26 38.41
CA LYS A 225 -47.64 -17.16 39.21
C LYS A 225 -46.43 -17.61 40.02
N MET A 226 -46.48 -18.80 40.64
CA MET A 226 -45.35 -19.38 41.37
C MET A 226 -44.18 -19.68 40.41
N LEU A 227 -44.43 -20.37 39.30
CA LEU A 227 -43.43 -20.71 38.30
C LEU A 227 -42.78 -19.46 37.67
N ARG A 228 -43.52 -18.35 37.53
CA ARG A 228 -42.93 -17.07 37.09
C ARG A 228 -41.93 -16.53 38.12
N SER A 229 -42.25 -16.62 39.41
CA SER A 229 -41.33 -16.24 40.48
C SER A 229 -40.10 -17.14 40.48
N ASP A 230 -40.29 -18.46 40.40
CA ASP A 230 -39.20 -19.44 40.35
C ASP A 230 -38.32 -19.26 39.12
N LYS A 231 -38.91 -19.01 37.95
CA LYS A 231 -38.18 -18.68 36.73
C LYS A 231 -37.29 -17.46 36.92
N GLU A 232 -37.78 -16.42 37.59
CA GLU A 232 -36.97 -15.21 37.84
C GLU A 232 -35.81 -15.52 38.80
N HIS A 233 -36.07 -16.29 39.86
CA HIS A 233 -35.02 -16.76 40.75
C HIS A 233 -33.97 -17.60 40.02
N LEU A 234 -34.39 -18.51 39.15
CA LEU A 234 -33.48 -19.33 38.33
C LEU A 234 -32.70 -18.49 37.33
N ARG A 235 -33.32 -17.47 36.72
CA ARG A 235 -32.64 -16.54 35.82
C ARG A 235 -31.54 -15.77 36.55
N ILE A 236 -31.82 -15.25 37.75
CA ILE A 236 -30.83 -14.57 38.59
C ILE A 236 -29.68 -15.53 38.95
N ASN A 237 -30.00 -16.75 39.35
CA ASN A 237 -28.99 -17.76 39.70
C ASN A 237 -28.12 -18.17 38.51
N LEU A 238 -28.72 -18.33 37.33
CA LEU A 238 -27.99 -18.65 36.10
C LEU A 238 -27.02 -17.51 35.74
N HIS A 239 -27.49 -16.27 35.74
CA HIS A 239 -26.63 -15.11 35.45
C HIS A 239 -25.44 -15.04 36.42
N ARG A 240 -25.69 -15.24 37.71
CA ARG A 240 -24.64 -15.32 38.72
C ARG A 240 -23.65 -16.47 38.46
N SER A 241 -24.15 -17.63 38.08
CA SER A 241 -23.30 -18.78 37.72
C SER A 241 -22.45 -18.50 36.48
N GLU A 242 -22.98 -17.81 35.47
CA GLU A 242 -22.24 -17.42 34.27
C GLU A 242 -21.12 -16.43 34.60
N GLU A 243 -21.38 -15.45 35.47
CA GLU A 243 -20.34 -14.53 35.96
C GLU A 243 -19.22 -15.26 36.72
N GLU A 244 -19.57 -16.24 37.56
CA GLU A 244 -18.61 -17.08 38.28
C GLU A 244 -17.76 -17.92 37.31
N VAL A 245 -18.38 -18.51 36.28
CA VAL A 245 -17.67 -19.24 35.23
C VAL A 245 -16.74 -18.32 34.43
N ASN A 246 -17.18 -17.10 34.10
CA ASN A 246 -16.34 -16.16 33.36
C ASN A 246 -15.10 -15.75 34.19
N LYS A 247 -15.28 -15.47 35.48
CA LYS A 247 -14.16 -15.20 36.41
C LYS A 247 -13.20 -16.40 36.50
N LEU A 248 -13.72 -17.63 36.55
CA LEU A 248 -12.90 -18.83 36.55
C LEU A 248 -12.17 -19.04 35.22
N PHE A 249 -12.80 -18.73 34.09
CA PHE A 249 -12.19 -18.81 32.77
C PHE A 249 -11.04 -17.81 32.62
N GLU A 250 -11.24 -16.56 33.05
CA GLU A 250 -10.18 -15.54 33.10
C GLU A 250 -9.01 -15.98 33.98
N LEU A 251 -9.29 -16.53 35.18
CA LEU A 251 -8.27 -17.06 36.07
C LEU A 251 -7.53 -18.26 35.44
N ASN A 252 -8.24 -19.14 34.75
CA ASN A 252 -7.64 -20.30 34.08
C ASN A 252 -6.73 -19.87 32.92
N ASN A 253 -7.15 -18.89 32.12
CA ASN A 253 -6.30 -18.32 31.06
C ASN A 253 -5.03 -17.70 31.63
N PHE A 254 -5.14 -16.97 32.75
CA PHE A 254 -3.98 -16.43 33.45
C PHE A 254 -3.02 -17.54 33.91
N LEU A 255 -3.56 -18.61 34.52
CA LEU A 255 -2.79 -19.77 34.96
C LEU A 255 -2.16 -20.55 33.79
N ASP A 256 -2.84 -20.66 32.66
CA ASP A 256 -2.31 -21.33 31.46
C ASP A 256 -1.14 -20.54 30.86
N GLU A 257 -1.24 -19.21 30.77
CA GLU A 257 -0.13 -18.37 30.33
C GLU A 257 1.06 -18.43 31.29
N GLU A 258 0.81 -18.49 32.60
CA GLU A 258 1.86 -18.69 33.60
C GLU A 258 2.50 -20.09 33.50
N ASN A 259 1.71 -21.15 33.28
CA ASN A 259 2.21 -22.50 33.03
C ASN A 259 3.04 -22.58 31.75
N LYS A 260 2.61 -21.98 30.65
CA LYS A 260 3.40 -21.87 29.42
C LYS A 260 4.71 -21.11 29.67
N ARG A 261 4.68 -20.03 30.46
CA ARG A 261 5.88 -19.29 30.86
C ARG A 261 6.86 -20.19 31.64
N LEU A 262 6.35 -20.94 32.62
CA LEU A 262 7.15 -21.87 33.43
C LEU A 262 7.69 -23.04 32.59
N LEU A 263 6.90 -23.63 31.69
CA LEU A 263 7.34 -24.68 30.77
C LEU A 263 8.46 -24.19 29.83
N ARG A 264 8.34 -22.96 29.31
CA ARG A 264 9.41 -22.33 28.51
C ARG A 264 10.67 -22.09 29.34
N GLN A 265 10.52 -21.73 30.61
CA GLN A 265 11.67 -21.57 31.51
C GLN A 265 12.33 -22.92 31.79
N HIS A 266 11.56 -23.95 32.16
CA HIS A 266 12.06 -25.30 32.41
C HIS A 266 12.72 -25.91 31.16
N SER A 267 12.15 -25.72 29.97
CA SER A 267 12.77 -26.19 28.73
C SER A 267 14.07 -25.46 28.41
N ARG A 268 14.16 -24.15 28.66
CA ARG A 268 15.41 -23.38 28.56
C ARG A 268 16.47 -23.87 29.53
N GLU A 269 16.10 -24.10 30.79
CA GLU A 269 16.98 -24.67 31.81
C GLU A 269 17.47 -26.07 31.39
N ARG A 270 16.61 -26.90 30.80
CA ARG A 270 16.97 -28.23 30.28
C ARG A 270 17.89 -28.16 29.06
N THR A 271 17.68 -27.23 28.13
CA THR A 271 18.58 -27.02 26.98
C THR A 271 19.95 -26.47 27.38
N HIS A 272 20.05 -25.74 28.50
CA HIS A 272 21.34 -25.31 29.03
C HIS A 272 22.13 -26.42 29.75
N HIS A 273 21.49 -27.56 30.08
CA HIS A 273 22.15 -28.72 30.70
C HIS A 273 22.49 -29.85 29.71
N GLY A 274 22.20 -29.69 28.42
CA GLY A 274 22.40 -30.70 27.37
C GLY A 274 23.43 -30.30 26.32
N SER A 275 24.65 -29.93 26.73
CA SER A 275 25.77 -29.68 25.80
C SER A 275 26.58 -30.96 25.57
N ALA A 276 26.30 -31.69 24.47
CA ALA A 276 27.29 -32.53 23.78
C ALA A 276 26.75 -33.04 22.42
N GLY A 277 27.41 -32.64 21.32
CA GLY A 277 27.32 -33.28 19.99
C GLY A 277 26.52 -32.47 18.95
N LYS A 278 27.12 -31.54 18.19
CA LYS A 278 27.93 -31.67 16.96
C LYS A 278 27.12 -31.98 15.67
N HIS A 279 27.43 -31.14 14.65
CA HIS A 279 27.16 -31.21 13.19
C HIS A 279 25.75 -30.75 12.75
N SER A 280 25.54 -29.94 11.71
CA SER A 280 26.38 -29.40 10.64
C SER A 280 25.77 -28.08 10.14
N ALA A 281 26.62 -27.20 9.63
CA ALA A 281 26.29 -25.86 9.15
C ALA A 281 25.66 -25.85 7.74
N SER A 282 24.81 -24.84 7.49
CA SER A 282 24.56 -24.26 6.17
C SER A 282 24.11 -22.82 6.38
N ALA A 283 24.84 -21.87 5.80
CA ALA A 283 24.66 -20.44 5.97
C ALA A 283 24.33 -19.78 4.63
N THR A 284 23.42 -18.80 4.63
CA THR A 284 23.34 -17.76 3.60
C THR A 284 22.76 -16.47 4.19
N ALA A 285 23.53 -15.39 4.11
CA ALA A 285 23.25 -14.02 4.58
C ALA A 285 22.39 -13.24 3.55
N LYS A 286 21.86 -12.00 3.71
CA LYS A 286 22.11 -10.82 4.57
C LYS A 286 21.00 -9.77 4.26
N GLY A 287 20.48 -9.00 5.24
CA GLY A 287 20.63 -7.52 5.31
C GLY A 287 19.27 -6.77 5.34
N ASN A 288 18.87 -6.14 6.47
CA ASN A 288 19.04 -4.73 6.91
C ASN A 288 18.21 -3.68 6.09
N LYS A 289 17.61 -2.59 6.60
CA LYS A 289 17.26 -2.00 7.93
C LYS A 289 16.63 -0.60 7.63
N ARG A 290 15.54 -0.23 8.34
CA ARG A 290 15.19 1.14 8.90
C ARG A 290 15.00 2.34 7.95
N LYS A 291 14.38 3.49 8.29
CA LYS A 291 13.34 4.04 9.21
C LYS A 291 13.26 5.56 8.89
N SER A 292 12.06 6.14 8.66
CA SER A 292 11.59 7.53 8.99
C SER A 292 12.43 8.77 8.53
N PRO A 293 12.11 10.08 8.79
CA PRO A 293 10.89 10.81 9.22
C PRO A 293 10.62 12.21 8.52
N LYS A 294 9.53 12.88 8.98
CA LYS A 294 9.04 14.30 8.92
C LYS A 294 10.03 15.49 8.83
N MET A 295 9.54 16.65 8.27
CA MET A 295 9.43 18.05 8.86
C MET A 295 8.97 19.08 7.76
N SER A 296 7.84 19.82 7.90
CA SER A 296 7.68 21.31 8.11
C SER A 296 8.51 22.24 7.18
N SER A 297 8.04 23.30 6.49
CA SER A 297 7.11 24.42 6.80
C SER A 297 6.97 25.37 5.56
N PRO A 298 6.11 26.42 5.54
CA PRO A 298 5.46 26.96 4.33
C PRO A 298 6.06 28.27 3.77
N ILE A 299 5.90 28.52 2.45
CA ILE A 299 5.89 29.87 1.83
C ILE A 299 4.95 29.89 0.60
N ASP A 300 4.08 30.90 0.56
CA ASP A 300 3.09 31.16 -0.48
C ASP A 300 3.70 31.44 -1.87
N ARG A 301 3.27 30.59 -2.82
CA ARG A 301 2.83 30.89 -4.20
C ARG A 301 3.87 31.46 -5.16
N LYS A 302 4.89 30.65 -5.43
CA LYS A 302 5.33 30.35 -6.80
C LYS A 302 4.77 28.97 -7.16
N ILE A 303 4.27 28.77 -8.38
CA ILE A 303 3.93 27.41 -8.85
C ILE A 303 5.26 26.72 -9.15
N ASP A 304 5.77 26.07 -8.12
CA ASP A 304 6.95 25.24 -8.11
C ASP A 304 6.54 23.81 -8.47
N PHE A 305 7.11 23.24 -9.53
CA PHE A 305 6.88 21.85 -9.92
C PHE A 305 7.84 20.87 -9.21
N SER A 306 8.56 21.32 -8.18
CA SER A 306 9.45 20.46 -7.39
C SER A 306 8.79 19.76 -6.19
N GLU A 307 7.50 19.98 -5.91
CA GLU A 307 6.92 19.61 -4.60
C GLU A 307 5.82 18.52 -4.61
N VAL A 308 5.65 17.76 -5.70
CA VAL A 308 4.80 16.54 -5.70
C VAL A 308 5.60 15.35 -6.21
N ASP A 309 6.77 15.13 -5.63
CA ASP A 309 7.70 14.05 -6.01
C ASP A 309 7.42 12.76 -5.21
N SER A 310 6.15 12.37 -5.14
CA SER A 310 5.76 11.02 -4.74
C SER A 310 4.97 10.40 -5.89
N PRO A 311 5.50 9.34 -6.55
CA PRO A 311 4.73 8.63 -7.55
C PRO A 311 3.45 8.14 -6.88
N ARG A 312 2.30 8.53 -7.43
CA ARG A 312 1.00 8.08 -6.92
C ARG A 312 0.96 6.56 -6.98
N GLN A 313 0.41 5.94 -5.94
CA GLN A 313 0.21 4.50 -5.96
C GLN A 313 -0.98 4.17 -6.87
N PRO A 314 -0.94 3.03 -7.59
CA PRO A 314 -2.09 2.56 -8.34
C PRO A 314 -3.30 2.42 -7.41
N LEU A 315 -4.49 2.63 -7.95
CA LEU A 315 -5.72 2.43 -7.19
C LEU A 315 -5.74 0.98 -6.66
N SER A 316 -5.88 0.84 -5.34
CA SER A 316 -6.07 -0.48 -4.74
C SER A 316 -7.44 -1.02 -5.16
N PRO A 317 -7.60 -2.33 -5.39
CA PRO A 317 -8.91 -2.92 -5.60
C PRO A 317 -9.84 -2.50 -4.45
N LEU A 318 -10.96 -1.88 -4.78
CA LEU A 318 -11.96 -1.49 -3.79
C LEU A 318 -12.40 -2.76 -3.07
N GLN A 319 -12.14 -2.84 -1.76
CA GLN A 319 -12.50 -4.01 -0.97
C GLN A 319 -13.99 -4.29 -1.14
N GLN A 320 -14.31 -5.52 -1.54
CA GLN A 320 -15.68 -6.02 -1.53
C GLN A 320 -16.28 -5.72 -0.16
N ASN A 321 -17.40 -4.99 -0.16
CA ASN A 321 -18.20 -4.79 1.03
C ASN A 321 -18.45 -6.18 1.64
N PRO A 322 -18.22 -6.39 2.95
CA PRO A 322 -18.38 -7.72 3.52
C PRO A 322 -19.84 -8.13 3.33
N ASP A 323 -20.06 -9.07 2.43
CA ASP A 323 -21.32 -9.77 2.30
C ASP A 323 -21.69 -10.27 3.70
N PHE A 324 -22.77 -9.72 4.25
CA PHE A 324 -23.45 -10.31 5.39
C PHE A 324 -23.96 -11.68 4.92
N LYS A 325 -23.08 -12.69 5.01
CA LYS A 325 -23.46 -14.09 4.99
C LYS A 325 -24.39 -14.31 6.17
N MET A 326 -25.70 -14.17 5.94
CA MET A 326 -26.70 -14.73 6.84
C MET A 326 -26.47 -16.24 6.83
N GLN A 327 -25.84 -16.73 7.89
CA GLN A 327 -25.81 -18.14 8.23
C GLN A 327 -27.25 -18.62 8.36
N LYS A 328 -27.70 -19.44 7.41
CA LYS A 328 -28.90 -20.26 7.57
C LYS A 328 -28.64 -21.22 8.73
N LYS A 329 -29.41 -21.09 9.80
CA LYS A 329 -29.64 -22.15 10.78
C LYS A 329 -30.70 -23.10 10.26
#